data_AF-A0A370KRH5-F1
#
_entry.id   AF-A0A370KRH5-F1
#
_cell.length_a   1.000
_cell.length_b   1.000
_cell.length_c   1.000
_cell.angle_alpha   90.00
_cell.angle_beta   90.00
_cell.angle_gamma   90.00
#
_symmetry.space_group_name_H-M   'P 1'
#
loop_
_entity.id
_entity.type
_entity.pdbx_description
1 polymer ?
#
loop_
_entity_poly.entity_id
_entity_poly.type
_entity_poly.pdbx_seq_one_letter_code
_entity_poly.pdbx_strand_id
1 'polypeptide(L)'
;MAKKIQNIPQEGSIPNEPPGERPLVEIRTYSIAAADGRLEELNSYPFETYGTCPVVGDTILTRDYIRGGTTPYVVRKRYFVDEGSRYTGWALVLQEVDPTGQPLQVWEEWNEATEFWNDVADEERAELYDEFVQQLRKRIEDTKKPPRKPRKK
;
A
#
# COMPACT_ATOMS: atom_id res chain seq x y z
N MET A 1 -17.06 40.08 -10.45
CA MET A 1 -15.68 39.56 -10.61
C MET A 1 -15.65 38.16 -9.99
N ALA A 2 -15.58 37.11 -10.80
CA ALA A 2 -15.50 35.72 -10.32
C ALA A 2 -14.18 35.13 -10.80
N LYS A 3 -13.31 34.74 -9.86
CA LYS A 3 -12.05 34.07 -10.15
C LYS A 3 -12.35 32.61 -10.50
N LYS A 4 -11.98 32.22 -11.73
CA LYS A 4 -12.03 30.88 -12.28
C LYS A 4 -10.91 30.06 -11.62
N ILE A 5 -11.25 29.12 -10.75
CA ILE A 5 -10.29 28.15 -10.21
C ILE A 5 -10.05 27.13 -11.32
N GLN A 6 -8.85 27.17 -11.89
CA GLN A 6 -8.38 26.16 -12.83
C GLN A 6 -8.02 24.91 -12.02
N ASN A 7 -8.71 23.80 -12.29
CA ASN A 7 -8.30 22.48 -11.85
C ASN A 7 -6.95 22.16 -12.50
N ILE A 8 -5.92 22.03 -11.68
CA ILE A 8 -4.63 21.44 -12.06
C ILE A 8 -4.76 19.94 -11.78
N PRO A 9 -4.52 19.04 -12.75
CA PRO A 9 -4.53 17.61 -12.47
C PRO A 9 -3.30 17.24 -11.62
N GLN A 10 -3.51 16.54 -10.51
CA GLN A 10 -2.42 15.85 -9.83
C GLN A 10 -2.03 14.63 -10.66
N GLU A 11 -0.84 14.67 -11.26
CA GLU A 11 -0.17 13.49 -11.80
C GLU A 11 0.23 12.58 -10.63
N GLY A 12 -0.27 11.34 -10.64
CA GLY A 12 0.03 10.33 -9.64
C GLY A 12 -1.13 9.43 -9.23
N SER A 13 -2.38 9.77 -9.59
CA SER A 13 -3.51 8.85 -9.40
C SER A 13 -3.48 7.76 -10.47
N ILE A 14 -3.21 6.54 -10.04
CA ILE A 14 -3.38 5.34 -10.85
C ILE A 14 -4.83 5.36 -11.38
N PRO A 15 -5.05 5.33 -12.70
CA PRO A 15 -6.37 5.49 -13.27
C PRO A 15 -7.20 4.24 -12.98
N ASN A 16 -8.35 4.43 -12.33
CA ASN A 16 -9.53 3.55 -12.29
C ASN A 16 -9.25 2.11 -12.77
N GLU A 17 -8.74 1.26 -11.88
CA GLU A 17 -8.92 -0.18 -12.07
C GLU A 17 -10.43 -0.45 -12.16
N PRO A 18 -10.90 -1.30 -13.10
CA PRO A 18 -12.27 -1.78 -13.06
C PRO A 18 -12.52 -2.37 -11.67
N PRO A 19 -13.73 -2.26 -11.09
CA PRO A 19 -14.01 -2.89 -9.81
C PRO A 19 -13.63 -4.36 -9.93
N GLY A 20 -12.53 -4.73 -9.27
CA GLY A 20 -11.98 -6.07 -9.35
C GLY A 20 -13.08 -7.06 -9.01
N GLU A 21 -13.12 -8.20 -9.71
CA GLU A 21 -13.97 -9.29 -9.28
C GLU A 21 -13.75 -9.55 -7.78
N ARG A 22 -14.83 -9.75 -7.03
CA ARG A 22 -14.74 -10.03 -5.59
C ARG A 22 -13.73 -11.16 -5.37
N PRO A 23 -12.73 -10.98 -4.49
CA PRO A 23 -11.76 -12.02 -4.22
C PRO A 23 -12.47 -13.29 -3.72
N LEU A 24 -11.95 -14.46 -4.11
CA LEU A 24 -12.52 -15.76 -3.69
C LEU A 24 -12.41 -15.97 -2.18
N VAL A 25 -11.36 -15.39 -1.57
CA VAL A 25 -11.13 -15.38 -0.13
C VAL A 25 -10.87 -13.95 0.33
N GLU A 26 -11.66 -13.48 1.29
CA GLU A 26 -11.50 -12.14 1.88
C GLU A 26 -11.47 -12.18 3.40
N ILE A 27 -10.89 -11.13 3.99
CA ILE A 27 -10.91 -10.89 5.42
C ILE A 27 -11.69 -9.61 5.67
N ARG A 28 -12.81 -9.74 6.36
CA ARG A 28 -13.64 -8.61 6.80
C ARG A 28 -13.41 -8.36 8.28
N THR A 29 -13.24 -7.09 8.62
CA THR A 29 -13.00 -6.63 9.98
C THR A 29 -14.21 -5.86 10.47
N TYR A 30 -14.59 -6.11 11.72
CA TYR A 30 -15.76 -5.50 12.35
C TYR A 30 -15.36 -4.91 13.69
N SER A 31 -15.90 -3.75 14.04
CA SER A 31 -15.90 -3.25 15.41
C SER A 31 -17.26 -3.49 16.06
N ILE A 32 -17.33 -3.39 17.39
CA ILE A 32 -18.60 -3.39 18.12
C ILE A 32 -18.95 -1.94 18.44
N ALA A 33 -20.07 -1.46 17.93
CA ALA A 33 -20.59 -0.14 18.22
C ALA A 33 -20.85 0.01 19.73
N ALA A 34 -20.30 1.06 20.34
CA ALA A 34 -20.44 1.32 21.77
C ALA A 34 -21.89 1.60 22.20
N ALA A 35 -22.74 2.07 21.27
CA ALA A 35 -24.10 2.50 21.58
C ALA A 35 -25.11 1.34 21.71
N ASP A 36 -25.04 0.34 20.82
CA ASP A 36 -26.05 -0.72 20.72
C ASP A 36 -25.45 -2.14 20.64
N GLY A 37 -24.13 -2.27 20.69
CA GLY A 37 -23.43 -3.55 20.63
C GLY A 37 -23.49 -4.24 19.27
N ARG A 38 -23.93 -3.55 18.20
CA ARG A 38 -23.96 -4.12 16.85
C ARG A 38 -22.57 -4.15 16.24
N LEU A 39 -22.39 -5.07 15.30
CA LEU A 39 -21.18 -5.13 14.48
C LEU A 39 -21.24 -4.05 13.40
N GLU A 40 -20.19 -3.25 13.31
CA GLU A 40 -19.97 -2.28 12.25
C GLU A 40 -18.76 -2.72 11.43
N GLU A 41 -18.93 -2.87 10.11
CA GLU A 41 -17.84 -3.23 9.21
C GLU A 41 -16.84 -2.08 9.13
N LEU A 42 -15.56 -2.39 9.36
CA LEU A 42 -14.46 -1.43 9.26
C LEU A 42 -13.84 -1.48 7.88
N ASN A 43 -13.34 -2.66 7.48
CA ASN A 43 -12.65 -2.88 6.22
C ASN A 43 -12.88 -4.29 5.69
N SER A 44 -12.78 -4.43 4.37
CA SER A 44 -12.74 -5.70 3.65
C SER A 44 -11.53 -5.69 2.70
N TYR A 45 -10.67 -6.70 2.83
CA TYR A 45 -9.50 -6.87 1.96
C TYR A 45 -9.39 -8.31 1.45
N PRO A 46 -8.78 -8.53 0.28
CA PRO A 46 -8.34 -9.86 -0.13
C PRO A 46 -7.48 -10.54 0.94
N PHE A 47 -7.56 -11.86 1.05
CA PHE A 47 -6.79 -12.63 2.02
C PHE A 47 -5.28 -12.36 1.93
N GLU A 48 -4.78 -12.16 0.71
CA GLU A 48 -3.38 -11.91 0.39
C GLU A 48 -2.84 -10.63 1.02
N THR A 49 -3.70 -9.63 1.28
CA THR A 49 -3.31 -8.36 1.91
C THR A 49 -2.71 -8.56 3.30
N TYR A 50 -3.20 -9.55 4.05
CA TYR A 50 -2.66 -9.86 5.38
C TYR A 50 -1.55 -10.92 5.34
N GLY A 51 -1.34 -11.58 4.20
CA GLY A 51 -0.48 -12.76 4.04
C GLY A 51 -1.04 -14.02 4.72
N THR A 52 -1.57 -13.89 5.94
CA THR A 52 -2.27 -14.93 6.69
C THR A 52 -3.48 -14.33 7.41
N CYS A 53 -4.44 -15.15 7.83
CA CYS A 53 -5.55 -14.64 8.64
C CYS A 53 -5.09 -14.39 10.09
N PRO A 54 -5.20 -13.13 10.59
CA PRO A 54 -4.89 -12.81 11.99
C PRO A 54 -5.58 -13.74 13.00
N VAL A 55 -4.90 -14.03 14.10
CA VAL A 55 -5.40 -14.87 15.18
C VAL A 55 -5.92 -14.02 16.35
N VAL A 56 -6.72 -14.64 17.22
CA VAL A 56 -7.21 -13.97 18.43
C VAL A 56 -6.03 -13.59 19.32
N GLY A 57 -5.98 -12.32 19.73
CA GLY A 57 -4.88 -11.73 20.49
C GLY A 57 -3.92 -10.89 19.65
N ASP A 58 -3.90 -11.06 18.32
CA ASP A 58 -3.08 -10.21 17.45
C ASP A 58 -3.54 -8.76 17.51
N THR A 59 -2.57 -7.85 17.32
CA THR A 59 -2.82 -6.41 17.21
C THR A 59 -2.64 -5.96 15.77
N ILE A 60 -3.64 -5.27 15.24
CA ILE A 60 -3.66 -4.69 13.91
C ILE A 60 -3.52 -3.17 14.08
N LEU A 61 -2.50 -2.59 13.46
CA LEU A 61 -2.29 -1.15 13.41
C LEU A 61 -2.88 -0.60 12.11
N THR A 62 -4.02 0.07 12.20
CA THR A 62 -4.68 0.66 11.03
C THR A 62 -4.33 2.13 10.94
N ARG A 63 -4.03 2.63 9.74
CA ARG A 63 -3.81 4.06 9.52
C ARG A 63 -5.11 4.83 9.71
N ASP A 64 -5.10 5.84 10.56
CA ASP A 64 -6.19 6.80 10.68
C ASP A 64 -5.92 8.00 9.77
N TYR A 65 -6.58 8.00 8.61
CA TYR A 65 -6.46 9.07 7.61
C TYR A 65 -7.12 10.39 8.05
N ILE A 66 -8.02 10.36 9.04
CA ILE A 66 -8.73 11.55 9.51
C ILE A 66 -7.93 12.24 10.61
N ARG A 67 -7.40 11.48 11.57
CA ARG A 67 -6.68 12.01 12.74
C ARG A 67 -5.16 12.08 12.54
N GLY A 68 -4.63 11.48 11.48
CA GLY A 68 -3.20 11.51 11.18
C GLY A 68 -2.38 10.68 12.16
N GLY A 69 -2.62 9.37 12.21
CA GLY A 69 -1.92 8.45 13.11
C GLY A 69 -2.28 6.99 12.88
N THR A 70 -2.23 6.19 13.94
CA THR A 70 -2.72 4.81 13.94
C THR A 70 -3.80 4.60 14.99
N THR A 71 -4.76 3.74 14.65
CA THR A 71 -5.71 3.18 15.60
C THR A 71 -5.38 1.69 15.77
N PRO A 72 -4.89 1.27 16.94
CA PRO A 72 -4.64 -0.14 17.18
C PRO A 72 -5.92 -0.88 17.53
N TYR A 73 -6.03 -2.09 17.00
CA TYR A 73 -7.13 -2.99 17.24
C TYR A 73 -6.60 -4.35 17.69
N VAL A 74 -7.20 -4.93 18.73
CA VAL A 74 -6.94 -6.32 19.11
C VAL A 74 -8.01 -7.23 18.52
N VAL A 75 -7.60 -8.33 17.89
CA VAL A 75 -8.51 -9.36 17.40
C VAL A 75 -9.12 -10.11 18.59
N ARG A 76 -10.42 -9.94 18.81
CA ARG A 76 -11.17 -10.59 19.90
C ARG A 76 -11.77 -11.91 19.48
N LYS A 77 -12.29 -11.98 18.26
CA LYS A 77 -12.92 -13.18 17.71
C LYS A 77 -12.58 -13.33 16.25
N ARG A 78 -12.54 -14.57 15.80
CA ARG A 78 -12.32 -14.95 14.42
C ARG A 78 -13.33 -16.02 14.02
N TYR A 79 -13.99 -15.81 12.90
CA TYR A 79 -14.98 -16.72 12.34
C TYR A 79 -14.59 -17.05 10.90
N PHE A 80 -14.56 -18.34 10.56
CA PHE A 80 -14.53 -18.73 9.16
C PHE A 80 -15.94 -18.61 8.60
N VAL A 81 -16.07 -18.00 7.43
CA VAL A 81 -17.34 -17.80 6.72
C VAL A 81 -17.26 -18.59 5.42
N ASP A 82 -18.11 -19.61 5.33
CA ASP A 82 -18.36 -20.36 4.10
C ASP A 82 -19.62 -19.79 3.44
N GLU A 83 -19.45 -18.87 2.50
CA GLU A 83 -20.53 -18.21 1.75
C GLU A 83 -20.83 -18.98 0.45
N GLY A 84 -20.71 -20.30 0.50
CA GLY A 84 -21.07 -21.19 -0.60
C GLY A 84 -19.92 -21.54 -1.52
N SER A 85 -20.25 -22.03 -2.73
CA SER A 85 -19.28 -22.76 -3.56
C SER A 85 -18.15 -21.92 -4.18
N ARG A 86 -18.21 -20.60 -4.08
CA ARG A 86 -17.25 -19.68 -4.75
C ARG A 86 -16.59 -18.69 -3.81
N TYR A 87 -17.26 -18.24 -2.76
CA TYR A 87 -16.76 -17.21 -1.87
C TYR A 87 -16.66 -17.76 -0.46
N THR A 88 -15.49 -17.57 0.14
CA THR A 88 -15.24 -17.89 1.54
C THR A 88 -14.42 -16.77 2.16
N GLY A 89 -14.23 -16.79 3.46
CA GLY A 89 -13.42 -15.77 4.09
C GLY A 89 -13.36 -15.86 5.60
N TRP A 90 -12.83 -14.81 6.20
CA TRP A 90 -12.75 -14.68 7.63
C TRP A 90 -13.42 -13.38 8.07
N ALA A 91 -14.25 -13.48 9.10
CA ALA A 91 -14.77 -12.32 9.82
C ALA A 91 -14.01 -12.17 11.14
N LEU A 92 -13.35 -11.02 11.31
CA LEU A 92 -12.61 -10.67 12.51
C LEU A 92 -13.40 -9.62 13.30
N VAL A 93 -13.66 -9.89 14.57
CA VAL A 93 -14.22 -8.90 15.49
C VAL A 93 -13.06 -8.26 16.24
N LEU A 94 -12.89 -6.97 16.02
CA LEU A 94 -11.83 -6.12 16.52
C LEU A 94 -12.33 -5.28 17.70
N GLN A 95 -11.45 -5.07 18.66
CA GLN A 95 -11.65 -4.09 19.71
C GLN A 95 -10.55 -3.04 19.63
N GLU A 96 -10.95 -1.77 19.54
CA GLU A 96 -10.03 -0.64 19.67
C GLU A 96 -9.37 -0.65 21.05
N VAL A 97 -8.06 -0.41 21.07
CA VAL A 97 -7.28 -0.29 22.30
C VAL A 97 -6.59 1.06 22.35
N ASP A 98 -6.07 1.43 23.51
CA ASP A 98 -5.36 2.68 23.68
C ASP A 98 -4.15 2.74 22.75
N PRO A 99 -3.99 3.80 21.92
CA PRO A 99 -2.85 3.94 21.03
C PRO A 99 -1.52 4.13 21.75
N THR A 100 -1.51 4.55 23.03
CA THR A 100 -0.28 4.88 23.72
C THR A 100 0.61 3.67 24.04
N GLY A 101 1.91 3.91 24.23
CA GLY A 101 2.87 2.88 24.59
C GLY A 101 3.40 2.10 23.39
N GLN A 102 3.44 0.77 23.49
CA GLN A 102 4.05 -0.10 22.48
C GLN A 102 3.40 0.03 21.08
N PRO A 103 2.07 0.13 20.91
CA PRO A 103 1.47 0.28 19.58
C PRO A 103 1.94 1.52 18.83
N LEU A 104 1.99 2.67 19.50
CA LEU A 104 2.49 3.91 18.92
C LEU A 104 3.98 3.82 18.58
N GLN A 105 4.80 3.29 19.49
CA GLN A 105 6.24 3.13 19.23
C GLN A 105 6.50 2.24 18.01
N VAL A 106 5.80 1.11 17.89
CA VAL A 106 5.92 0.23 16.73
C VAL A 106 5.49 0.95 15.45
N TRP A 107 4.42 1.75 15.50
CA TRP A 107 3.96 2.51 14.36
C TRP A 107 4.95 3.59 13.91
N GLU A 108 5.52 4.34 14.85
CA GLU A 108 6.52 5.38 14.58
C GLU A 108 7.77 4.77 13.93
N GLU A 109 8.35 3.76 14.57
CA GLU A 109 9.54 3.04 14.06
C GLU A 109 9.28 2.42 12.68
N TRP A 110 8.08 1.87 12.45
CA TRP A 110 7.71 1.32 11.15
C TRP A 110 7.66 2.39 10.06
N ASN A 111 7.09 3.56 10.35
CA ASN A 111 7.04 4.65 9.37
C ASN A 111 8.42 5.25 9.12
N GLU A 112 9.23 5.47 10.16
CA GLU A 112 10.61 5.96 10.00
C GLU A 112 11.44 5.01 9.14
N ALA A 113 11.37 3.69 9.41
CA ALA A 113 12.03 2.70 8.58
C ALA A 113 11.50 2.71 7.13
N THR A 114 10.20 2.88 6.95
CA THR A 114 9.58 2.96 5.61
C THR A 114 10.08 4.20 4.85
N GLU A 115 10.15 5.35 5.49
CA GLU A 115 10.71 6.58 4.90
C GLU A 115 12.16 6.40 4.51
N PHE A 116 12.99 5.85 5.41
CA PHE A 116 14.38 5.53 5.12
C PHE A 116 14.52 4.63 3.87
N TRP A 117 13.73 3.56 3.76
CA TRP A 117 13.80 2.66 2.61
C TRP A 117 13.27 3.29 1.32
N ASN A 118 12.30 4.21 1.42
CA ASN A 118 11.82 4.95 0.25
C ASN A 118 12.89 5.89 -0.28
N ASP A 119 13.60 6.59 0.60
CA ASP A 119 14.71 7.48 0.20
C ASP A 119 15.83 6.69 -0.49
N VAL A 120 16.22 5.54 0.09
CA VAL A 120 17.20 4.63 -0.53
C VAL A 120 16.72 4.17 -1.92
N ALA A 121 15.45 3.78 -2.04
CA ALA A 121 14.89 3.32 -3.31
C ALA A 121 14.83 4.43 -4.37
N ASP A 122 14.63 5.68 -3.96
CA ASP A 122 14.61 6.84 -4.86
C ASP A 122 16.03 7.24 -5.29
N GLU A 123 17.02 7.17 -4.39
CA GLU A 123 18.44 7.36 -4.72
C GLU A 123 18.92 6.29 -5.73
N GLU A 124 18.66 5.01 -5.46
CA GLU A 124 19.02 3.92 -6.38
C GLU A 124 18.34 4.09 -7.75
N ARG A 125 17.08 4.53 -7.77
CA ARG A 125 16.35 4.80 -9.02
C ARG A 125 16.97 5.96 -9.80
N ALA A 126 17.41 7.01 -9.11
CA ALA A 126 18.08 8.15 -9.74
C ALA A 126 19.43 7.74 -10.35
N GLU A 127 20.23 6.95 -9.64
CA GLU A 127 21.51 6.44 -10.15
C GLU A 127 21.32 5.55 -11.39
N LEU A 128 20.38 4.61 -11.35
CA LEU A 128 20.05 3.76 -12.49
C LEU A 128 19.58 4.58 -13.71
N TYR A 129 18.79 5.63 -13.46
CA TYR A 129 18.34 6.53 -14.53
C TYR A 129 19.51 7.30 -15.15
N ASP A 130 20.42 7.83 -14.33
CA ASP A 130 21.60 8.55 -14.80
C ASP A 130 22.54 7.63 -15.59
N GLU A 131 22.79 6.41 -15.12
CA GLU A 131 23.56 5.41 -15.87
C GLU A 131 22.93 5.10 -17.23
N PHE A 132 21.61 4.91 -17.26
CA PHE A 132 20.87 4.64 -18.48
C PHE A 132 20.99 5.81 -19.48
N VAL A 133 20.86 7.06 -19.01
CA VAL A 133 21.04 8.26 -19.83
C VAL A 133 22.47 8.37 -20.36
N GLN A 134 23.48 8.07 -19.56
CA GLN A 134 24.88 8.08 -19.99
C GLN A 134 25.16 7.01 -21.06
N GLN A 135 24.62 5.80 -20.89
CA GLN A 135 24.74 4.74 -21.90
C GLN A 135 24.07 5.14 -23.23
N LEU A 136 22.89 5.76 -23.18
CA LEU A 136 22.22 6.28 -24.38
C LEU A 136 23.05 7.36 -25.07
N ARG A 137 23.60 8.32 -24.32
CA ARG A 137 24.49 9.37 -24.87
C ARG A 137 25.69 8.75 -25.57
N LYS A 138 26.38 7.80 -24.93
CA LYS A 138 27.54 7.11 -25.51
C LYS A 138 27.19 6.37 -26.80
N ARG A 139 26.05 5.66 -26.86
CA ARG A 139 25.58 4.97 -28.08
C ARG A 139 25.29 5.97 -29.21
N ILE A 140 24.69 7.12 -28.90
CA ILE A 140 24.42 8.18 -29.89
C ILE A 140 25.73 8.78 -30.41
N GLU A 141 26.73 8.98 -29.55
CA GLU A 141 28.05 9.46 -29.98
C GLU A 141 28.80 8.46 -30.85
N ASP A 142 28.75 7.17 -30.52
CA ASP A 142 29.43 6.13 -31.30
C ASP A 142 28.79 5.90 -32.68
N THR A 143 27.47 6.12 -32.82
CA THR A 143 26.78 6.07 -34.12
C THR A 143 27.05 7.28 -35.01
N LYS A 144 27.51 8.41 -34.45
CA LYS A 144 27.95 9.59 -35.22
C LYS A 144 29.37 9.48 -35.79
N LYS A 145 30.17 8.49 -35.37
CA LYS A 145 31.53 8.29 -35.93
C LYS A 145 31.44 7.70 -37.34
N PRO A 146 32.14 8.28 -38.34
CA PRO A 146 32.09 7.78 -39.71
C PRO A 146 32.71 6.36 -39.77
N PRO A 147 32.18 5.47 -40.64
CA PRO A 147 32.67 4.10 -40.75
C PRO A 147 34.17 4.11 -41.09
N ARG A 148 34.95 3.39 -40.29
CA ARG A 148 36.40 3.20 -40.53
C ARG A 148 36.58 2.59 -41.92
N LYS A 149 37.22 3.34 -42.83
CA LYS A 149 37.53 2.87 -44.18
C LYS A 149 38.29 1.53 -44.11
N PRO A 150 37.92 0.54 -44.95
CA PRO A 150 38.58 -0.75 -44.93
C PRO A 150 40.07 -0.59 -45.31
N ARG A 151 40.94 -1.25 -44.53
CA ARG A 151 42.38 -1.29 -44.76
C ARG A 151 42.62 -2.03 -46.08
N LYS A 152 43.08 -1.32 -47.12
CA LYS A 152 43.47 -1.93 -48.39
C LYS A 152 44.68 -2.85 -48.16
N LYS A 153 44.57 -4.11 -48.61
CA LYS A 153 45.69 -5.04 -48.82
C LYS A 153 46.35 -4.73 -50.16
#